data_AF-A0A1B6YQ53-F1
#
_entry.id   AF-A0A1B6YQ53-F1
#
_cell.length_a   1.000
_cell.length_b   1.000
_cell.length_c   1.000
_cell.angle_alpha   90.00
_cell.angle_beta   90.00
_cell.angle_gamma   90.00
#
_symmetry.space_group_name_H-M   'P 1'
#
loop_
_entity.id
_entity.type
_entity.pdbx_description
1 polymer ?
#
loop_
_entity_poly.entity_id
_entity_poly.type
_entity_poly.pdbx_seq_one_letter_code
_entity_poly.pdbx_strand_id
1 'polypeptide(L)'
;MQIIGFIPCRAGSERVVNKNTRPFADIPGGLIELKLKQFQRVDGLDRIIVSSNDPKVLDYAADFAAHHDQRVEPLPRPDEWGNSATSMGAFIRDYIAHLCEDGHLFWSHVTHPFASSALYQRALDAYRQKLAEGHDCMVSATRLQKFLWRDGRPFNYDNTVERWPRSQDLTPVFEINHAIYAIPFKVMRDTGDRIGHRPFFFEMEEAESMDIDWEDQFLLLEEIARARLARGQSLF
;
A
#
# COMPACT_ATOMS: atom_id res chain seq x y z
N MET A 1 -3.11 -16.86 -13.65
CA MET A 1 -3.07 -16.60 -12.19
C MET A 1 -3.87 -15.35 -11.96
N GLN A 2 -5.00 -15.43 -11.25
CA GLN A 2 -5.84 -14.26 -10.98
C GLN A 2 -5.20 -13.39 -9.89
N ILE A 3 -5.06 -12.09 -10.15
CA ILE A 3 -4.56 -11.10 -9.20
C ILE A 3 -5.62 -10.01 -9.00
N ILE A 4 -6.03 -9.84 -7.75
CA ILE A 4 -7.08 -8.91 -7.33
C ILE A 4 -6.41 -7.72 -6.66
N GLY A 5 -6.48 -6.55 -7.29
CA GLY A 5 -6.16 -5.28 -6.64
C GLY A 5 -7.13 -5.03 -5.48
N PHE A 6 -6.62 -4.65 -4.32
CA PHE A 6 -7.44 -4.41 -3.14
C PHE A 6 -7.10 -3.07 -2.49
N ILE A 7 -8.12 -2.23 -2.37
CA ILE A 7 -8.03 -0.87 -1.82
C ILE A 7 -9.01 -0.77 -0.63
N PRO A 8 -8.54 -0.95 0.61
CA PRO A 8 -9.40 -0.77 1.77
C PRO A 8 -9.45 0.71 2.17
N CYS A 9 -10.67 1.26 2.21
CA CYS A 9 -10.95 2.61 2.69
C CYS A 9 -11.95 2.53 3.84
N ARG A 10 -11.53 2.78 5.08
CA ARG A 10 -12.43 2.81 6.23
C ARG A 10 -13.09 4.19 6.34
N ALA A 11 -14.37 4.24 6.72
CA ALA A 11 -15.04 5.45 7.17
C ALA A 11 -14.43 5.96 8.49
N GLY A 12 -14.66 7.23 8.84
CA GLY A 12 -14.29 7.76 10.15
C GLY A 12 -12.78 7.81 10.38
N SER A 13 -12.04 8.43 9.46
CA SER A 13 -10.64 8.77 9.72
C SER A 13 -10.58 9.85 10.81
N GLU A 14 -10.11 9.46 12.00
CA GLU A 14 -10.06 10.32 13.19
C GLU A 14 -8.96 11.38 13.10
N ARG A 15 -7.83 11.04 12.45
CA ARG A 15 -6.64 11.89 12.36
C ARG A 15 -6.67 12.88 11.21
N VAL A 16 -7.39 12.56 10.13
CA VAL A 16 -7.53 13.38 8.92
C VAL A 16 -8.97 13.27 8.42
N VAL A 17 -9.76 14.32 8.60
CA VAL A 17 -11.20 14.29 8.29
C VAL A 17 -11.44 14.00 6.81
N ASN A 18 -12.29 13.01 6.53
CA ASN A 18 -12.63 12.57 5.17
C ASN A 18 -11.41 12.21 4.29
N LYS A 19 -10.29 11.76 4.88
CA LYS A 19 -9.01 11.52 4.18
C LYS A 19 -9.13 10.89 2.79
N ASN A 20 -9.94 9.85 2.65
CA ASN A 20 -10.05 9.09 1.39
C ASN A 20 -10.64 9.93 0.23
N THR A 21 -11.59 10.82 0.53
CA THR A 21 -12.37 11.61 -0.45
C THR A 21 -12.12 13.11 -0.37
N ARG A 22 -11.26 13.56 0.55
CA ARG A 22 -10.82 14.95 0.64
C ARG A 22 -9.99 15.27 -0.61
N PRO A 23 -10.31 16.37 -1.35
CA PRO A 23 -9.52 16.79 -2.50
C PRO A 23 -8.03 16.84 -2.18
N PHE A 24 -7.19 16.39 -3.11
CA PHE A 24 -5.75 16.29 -2.91
C PHE A 24 -5.04 16.87 -4.13
N ALA A 25 -4.38 18.01 -3.96
CA ALA A 25 -3.78 18.79 -5.04
C ALA A 25 -4.84 19.18 -6.10
N ASP A 26 -4.64 18.79 -7.36
CA ASP A 26 -5.59 19.05 -8.46
C ASP A 26 -6.50 17.83 -8.73
N ILE A 27 -6.66 16.96 -7.72
CA ILE A 27 -7.46 15.73 -7.79
C ILE A 27 -8.72 15.91 -6.92
N PRO A 28 -9.88 16.24 -7.53
CA PRO A 28 -11.07 16.62 -6.79
C PRO A 28 -11.69 15.48 -5.98
N GLY A 29 -11.64 14.23 -6.47
CA GLY A 29 -12.08 13.03 -5.76
C GLY A 29 -11.09 12.52 -4.71
N GLY A 30 -9.99 13.25 -4.48
CA GLY A 30 -9.06 12.97 -3.39
C GLY A 30 -8.17 11.75 -3.61
N LEU A 31 -7.77 11.13 -2.49
CA LEU A 31 -6.83 10.01 -2.50
C LEU A 31 -7.40 8.75 -3.16
N ILE A 32 -8.71 8.51 -3.07
CA ILE A 32 -9.35 7.37 -3.76
C ILE A 32 -9.28 7.52 -5.28
N GLU A 33 -9.56 8.72 -5.80
CA GLU A 33 -9.42 9.02 -7.23
C GLU A 33 -7.98 8.78 -7.70
N LEU A 34 -7.00 9.31 -6.96
CA LEU A 34 -5.59 9.12 -7.27
C LEU A 34 -5.23 7.64 -7.33
N LYS A 35 -5.64 6.84 -6.33
CA LYS A 35 -5.32 5.42 -6.29
C LYS A 35 -5.97 4.65 -7.44
N LEU A 36 -7.23 4.93 -7.76
CA LEU A 36 -7.94 4.28 -8.85
C LEU A 36 -7.30 4.62 -10.20
N LYS A 37 -6.90 5.88 -10.44
CA LYS A 37 -6.14 6.27 -11.63
C LYS A 37 -4.78 5.58 -11.72
N GLN A 38 -4.12 5.37 -10.57
CA GLN A 38 -2.86 4.61 -10.53
C GLN A 38 -3.09 3.15 -10.93
N PHE A 39 -4.08 2.48 -10.32
CA PHE A 39 -4.38 1.07 -10.59
C PHE A 39 -4.95 0.84 -12.00
N GLN A 40 -5.69 1.82 -12.55
CA GLN A 40 -6.21 1.76 -13.92
C GLN A 40 -5.11 1.53 -14.96
N ARG A 41 -3.91 2.06 -14.71
CA ARG A 41 -2.74 1.96 -15.59
C ARG A 41 -1.85 0.75 -15.31
N VAL A 42 -2.27 -0.16 -14.42
CA VAL A 42 -1.55 -1.40 -14.11
C VAL A 42 -2.16 -2.54 -14.92
N ASP A 43 -1.33 -3.15 -15.75
CA ASP A 43 -1.72 -4.28 -16.59
C ASP A 43 -1.58 -5.59 -15.81
N GLY A 44 -2.67 -6.38 -15.83
CA GLY A 44 -2.71 -7.71 -15.23
C GLY A 44 -3.21 -7.77 -13.79
N LEU A 45 -3.85 -6.70 -13.29
CA LEU A 45 -4.89 -6.81 -12.29
C LEU A 45 -6.19 -7.23 -12.99
N ASP A 46 -6.78 -8.35 -12.57
CA ASP A 46 -8.02 -8.87 -13.16
C ASP A 46 -9.26 -8.13 -12.63
N ARG A 47 -9.22 -7.75 -11.35
CA ARG A 47 -10.28 -7.05 -10.61
C ARG A 47 -9.65 -6.06 -9.64
N ILE A 48 -10.33 -4.98 -9.31
CA ILE A 48 -9.91 -3.97 -8.34
C ILE A 48 -11.03 -3.79 -7.33
N ILE A 49 -10.92 -4.45 -6.18
CA ILE A 49 -11.90 -4.37 -5.11
C ILE A 49 -11.64 -3.12 -4.25
N VAL A 50 -12.63 -2.24 -4.16
CA VAL A 50 -12.63 -1.11 -3.23
C VAL A 50 -13.52 -1.45 -2.05
N SER A 51 -12.93 -1.86 -0.92
CA SER A 51 -13.70 -2.23 0.26
C SER A 51 -13.88 -1.05 1.21
N SER A 52 -15.12 -0.66 1.48
CA SER A 52 -15.41 0.48 2.36
C SER A 52 -16.75 0.38 3.07
N ASN A 53 -16.83 0.95 4.27
CA ASN A 53 -18.10 1.25 4.96
C ASN A 53 -18.48 2.74 4.86
N ASP A 54 -17.80 3.52 4.01
CA ASP A 54 -18.16 4.91 3.67
C ASP A 54 -18.93 4.93 2.35
N PRO A 55 -20.24 5.29 2.35
CA PRO A 55 -21.02 5.38 1.13
C PRO A 55 -20.39 6.28 0.07
N LYS A 56 -19.72 7.37 0.45
CA LYS A 56 -19.07 8.28 -0.51
C LYS A 56 -17.95 7.60 -1.28
N VAL A 57 -17.20 6.71 -0.62
CA VAL A 57 -16.14 5.94 -1.28
C VAL A 57 -16.74 4.90 -2.23
N LEU A 58 -17.81 4.21 -1.81
CA LEU A 58 -18.48 3.20 -2.61
C LEU A 58 -19.14 3.82 -3.85
N ASP A 59 -19.83 4.95 -3.68
CA ASP A 59 -20.46 5.71 -4.77
C ASP A 59 -19.39 6.19 -5.77
N TYR A 60 -18.27 6.72 -5.29
CA TYR A 60 -17.15 7.14 -6.13
C TYR A 60 -16.57 5.96 -6.92
N ALA A 61 -16.34 4.81 -6.26
CA ALA A 61 -15.81 3.62 -6.93
C ALA A 61 -16.78 3.06 -7.97
N ALA A 62 -18.09 3.09 -7.70
CA ALA A 62 -19.12 2.68 -8.65
C ALA A 62 -19.15 3.60 -9.90
N ASP A 63 -19.07 4.92 -9.70
CA ASP A 63 -19.01 5.89 -10.78
C ASP A 63 -17.73 5.71 -11.62
N PHE A 64 -16.58 5.52 -10.96
CA PHE A 64 -15.31 5.24 -11.64
C PHE A 64 -15.37 3.94 -12.45
N ALA A 65 -16.03 2.89 -11.92
CA ALA A 65 -16.20 1.63 -12.64
C ALA A 65 -17.04 1.80 -13.92
N ALA A 66 -18.10 2.62 -13.86
CA ALA A 66 -19.00 2.86 -14.99
C ALA A 66 -18.34 3.68 -16.11
N HIS A 67 -17.45 4.62 -15.76
CA HIS A 67 -16.94 5.62 -16.71
C HIS A 67 -15.45 5.47 -17.07
N HIS A 68 -14.66 4.76 -16.27
CA HIS A 68 -13.20 4.74 -16.41
C HIS A 68 -12.58 3.33 -16.44
N ASP A 69 -12.97 2.43 -15.54
CA ASP A 69 -12.37 1.09 -15.47
C ASP A 69 -13.33 0.04 -14.93
N GLN A 70 -13.86 -0.81 -15.82
CA GLN A 70 -14.82 -1.86 -15.49
C GLN A 70 -14.25 -2.96 -14.56
N ARG A 71 -12.93 -2.99 -14.32
CA ARG A 71 -12.34 -3.88 -13.32
C ARG A 71 -12.62 -3.44 -11.89
N VAL A 72 -13.02 -2.19 -11.67
CA VAL A 72 -13.29 -1.64 -10.33
C VAL A 72 -14.61 -2.17 -9.79
N GLU A 73 -14.56 -2.72 -8.59
CA GLU A 73 -15.69 -3.34 -7.90
C GLU A 73 -15.84 -2.75 -6.50
N PRO A 74 -16.87 -1.91 -6.26
CA PRO A 74 -17.19 -1.44 -4.92
C PRO A 74 -17.69 -2.60 -4.06
N LEU A 75 -17.07 -2.82 -2.91
CA LEU A 75 -17.44 -3.84 -1.94
C LEU A 75 -17.84 -3.18 -0.61
N PRO A 76 -19.15 -3.10 -0.30
CA PRO A 76 -19.62 -2.66 1.01
C PRO A 76 -19.00 -3.53 2.11
N ARG A 77 -18.28 -2.88 3.03
CA ARG A 77 -17.64 -3.55 4.16
C ARG A 77 -18.59 -3.57 5.35
N PRO A 78 -18.82 -4.74 5.99
CA PRO A 78 -19.57 -4.79 7.24
C PRO A 78 -18.92 -3.92 8.32
N ASP A 79 -19.74 -3.25 9.14
CA ASP A 79 -19.26 -2.30 10.15
C ASP A 79 -18.38 -2.92 11.24
N GLU A 80 -18.56 -4.21 11.54
CA GLU A 80 -17.68 -4.97 12.44
C GLU A 80 -16.23 -5.02 11.95
N TRP A 81 -16.01 -4.87 10.63
CA TRP A 81 -14.69 -4.78 9.98
C TRP A 81 -14.31 -3.34 9.60
N GLY A 82 -15.20 -2.38 9.86
CA GLY A 82 -15.09 -0.97 9.51
C GLY A 82 -14.93 -0.02 10.70
N ASN A 83 -14.81 -0.53 11.93
CA ASN A 83 -14.63 0.26 13.14
C ASN A 83 -13.15 0.34 13.59
N SER A 84 -12.81 1.33 14.41
CA SER A 84 -11.42 1.55 14.88
C SER A 84 -10.98 0.57 15.97
N ALA A 85 -11.91 -0.18 16.59
CA ALA A 85 -11.60 -1.19 17.61
C ALA A 85 -11.27 -2.57 17.01
N THR A 86 -11.58 -2.81 15.73
CA THR A 86 -11.29 -4.06 15.04
C THR A 86 -9.79 -4.30 14.95
N SER A 87 -9.34 -5.45 15.46
CA SER A 87 -7.95 -5.89 15.30
C SER A 87 -7.63 -6.08 13.82
N MET A 88 -6.54 -5.47 13.34
CA MET A 88 -6.04 -5.67 11.98
C MET A 88 -5.80 -7.16 11.67
N GLY A 89 -5.29 -7.92 12.64
CA GLY A 89 -5.08 -9.36 12.45
C GLY A 89 -6.40 -10.13 12.26
N ALA A 90 -7.44 -9.79 13.03
CA ALA A 90 -8.77 -10.38 12.83
C ALA A 90 -9.37 -9.97 11.48
N PHE A 91 -9.25 -8.69 11.11
CA PHE A 91 -9.72 -8.20 9.81
C PHE A 91 -9.04 -8.91 8.63
N ILE A 92 -7.74 -9.18 8.74
CA ILE A 92 -7.00 -9.93 7.72
C ILE A 92 -7.46 -11.38 7.68
N ARG A 93 -7.38 -12.08 8.82
CA ARG A 93 -7.63 -13.52 8.92
C ARG A 93 -9.09 -13.89 8.63
N ASP A 94 -10.03 -13.18 9.23
CA ASP A 94 -11.43 -13.60 9.26
C ASP A 94 -12.27 -12.96 8.13
N TYR A 95 -11.77 -11.89 7.50
CA TYR A 95 -12.48 -11.19 6.42
C TYR A 95 -11.69 -11.16 5.11
N ILE A 96 -10.53 -10.48 5.06
CA ILE A 96 -9.81 -10.28 3.79
C ILE A 96 -9.40 -11.63 3.18
N ALA A 97 -8.88 -12.56 3.97
CA ALA A 97 -8.41 -13.87 3.50
C ALA A 97 -9.51 -14.74 2.85
N HIS A 98 -10.78 -14.36 3.03
CA HIS A 98 -11.96 -15.05 2.52
C HIS A 98 -12.67 -14.31 1.38
N LEU A 99 -12.15 -13.17 0.90
CA LEU A 99 -12.72 -12.43 -0.23
C LEU A 99 -12.63 -13.18 -1.56
N CYS A 100 -11.74 -14.17 -1.65
CA CYS A 100 -11.59 -15.02 -2.82
C CYS A 100 -11.07 -16.40 -2.42
N GLU A 101 -11.66 -17.45 -2.97
CA GLU A 101 -11.22 -18.83 -2.74
C GLU A 101 -9.85 -19.07 -3.37
N ASP A 102 -9.73 -18.78 -4.67
CA ASP A 102 -8.51 -19.00 -5.46
C ASP A 102 -8.05 -17.73 -6.16
N GLY A 103 -6.87 -17.25 -5.80
CA GLY A 103 -6.30 -16.04 -6.38
C GLY A 103 -5.22 -15.44 -5.51
N HIS A 104 -4.78 -14.25 -5.91
CA HIS A 104 -3.75 -13.48 -5.26
C HIS A 104 -4.27 -12.09 -4.94
N LEU A 105 -4.07 -11.65 -3.71
CA LEU A 105 -4.36 -10.29 -3.28
C LEU A 105 -3.16 -9.40 -3.67
N PHE A 106 -3.43 -8.24 -4.27
CA PHE A 106 -2.48 -7.15 -4.46
C PHE A 106 -3.04 -5.90 -3.77
N TRP A 107 -2.70 -5.75 -2.50
CA TRP A 107 -3.27 -4.77 -1.58
C TRP A 107 -2.39 -3.52 -1.51
N SER A 108 -2.98 -2.36 -1.81
CA SER A 108 -2.39 -1.04 -1.56
C SER A 108 -3.36 -0.10 -0.84
N HIS A 109 -2.82 0.95 -0.21
CA HIS A 109 -3.59 1.94 0.53
C HIS A 109 -3.62 3.28 -0.21
N VAL A 110 -4.75 3.99 -0.15
CA VAL A 110 -4.91 5.34 -0.73
C VAL A 110 -3.96 6.36 -0.10
N THR A 111 -3.40 6.06 1.07
CA THR A 111 -2.56 6.96 1.87
C THR A 111 -1.12 7.08 1.37
N HIS A 112 -0.71 6.26 0.39
CA HIS A 112 0.56 6.38 -0.33
C HIS A 112 0.35 7.06 -1.70
N PRO A 113 0.24 8.40 -1.77
CA PRO A 113 -0.11 9.11 -3.00
C PRO A 113 0.99 9.01 -4.08
N PHE A 114 2.24 8.75 -3.70
CA PHE A 114 3.40 8.77 -4.61
C PHE A 114 3.85 7.40 -5.11
N ALA A 115 3.23 6.33 -4.65
CA ALA A 115 3.37 5.02 -5.26
C ALA A 115 2.60 5.02 -6.60
N SER A 116 3.32 5.27 -7.69
CA SER A 116 2.79 5.49 -9.04
C SER A 116 2.38 4.19 -9.76
N SER A 117 1.68 4.31 -10.89
CA SER A 117 1.33 3.19 -11.76
C SER A 117 2.56 2.41 -12.24
N ALA A 118 3.64 3.12 -12.59
CA ALA A 118 4.90 2.50 -12.99
C ALA A 118 5.51 1.68 -11.84
N LEU A 119 5.40 2.16 -10.60
CA LEU A 119 5.83 1.40 -9.43
C LEU A 119 4.94 0.17 -9.19
N TYR A 120 3.63 0.30 -9.28
CA TYR A 120 2.73 -0.86 -9.14
C TYR A 120 2.97 -1.91 -10.24
N GLN A 121 3.22 -1.49 -11.48
CA GLN A 121 3.56 -2.40 -12.56
C GLN A 121 4.85 -3.17 -12.24
N ARG A 122 5.93 -2.47 -11.84
CA ARG A 122 7.18 -3.11 -11.41
C ARG A 122 6.97 -4.07 -10.23
N ALA A 123 6.16 -3.68 -9.26
CA ALA A 123 5.85 -4.52 -8.10
C ALA A 123 5.08 -5.78 -8.51
N LEU A 124 4.09 -5.66 -9.40
CA LEU A 124 3.32 -6.79 -9.90
C LEU A 124 4.19 -7.78 -10.69
N ASP A 125 5.10 -7.27 -11.53
CA ASP A 125 6.03 -8.09 -12.31
C ASP A 125 7.06 -8.78 -11.40
N ALA A 126 7.61 -8.05 -10.42
CA ALA A 126 8.49 -8.61 -9.42
C ALA A 126 7.80 -9.69 -8.59
N TYR A 127 6.54 -9.48 -8.20
CA TYR A 127 5.75 -10.48 -7.48
C TYR A 127 5.63 -11.79 -8.26
N ARG A 128 5.24 -11.71 -9.54
CA ARG A 128 5.13 -12.88 -10.43
C ARG A 128 6.45 -13.64 -10.54
N GLN A 129 7.55 -12.91 -10.74
CA GLN A 129 8.88 -13.49 -10.81
C GLN A 129 9.24 -14.19 -9.49
N LYS A 130 9.04 -13.53 -8.35
CA LYS A 130 9.48 -14.02 -7.04
C LYS A 130 8.66 -15.20 -6.54
N LEU A 131 7.38 -15.29 -6.93
CA LEU A 131 6.60 -16.51 -6.74
C LEU A 131 7.26 -17.72 -7.43
N ALA A 132 7.76 -17.55 -8.66
CA ALA A 132 8.45 -18.63 -9.39
C ALA A 132 9.80 -19.03 -8.74
N GLU A 133 10.42 -18.10 -8.00
CA GLU A 133 11.64 -18.34 -7.21
C GLU A 133 11.35 -18.95 -5.81
N GLY A 134 10.08 -19.21 -5.49
CA GLY A 134 9.67 -19.88 -4.26
C GLY A 134 9.40 -18.96 -3.07
N HIS A 135 9.27 -17.66 -3.28
CA HIS A 135 8.65 -16.77 -2.29
C HIS A 135 7.14 -16.99 -2.22
N ASP A 136 6.55 -16.83 -1.05
CA ASP A 136 5.11 -17.04 -0.83
C ASP A 136 4.30 -15.74 -0.73
N CYS A 137 4.99 -14.61 -0.58
CA CYS A 137 4.41 -13.28 -0.61
C CYS A 137 5.48 -12.23 -0.97
N MET A 138 5.00 -11.02 -1.26
CA MET A 138 5.82 -9.82 -1.40
C MET A 138 5.23 -8.72 -0.53
N VAL A 139 6.10 -7.98 0.14
CA VAL A 139 5.74 -6.79 0.91
C VAL A 139 6.70 -5.66 0.55
N SER A 140 6.17 -4.46 0.37
CA SER A 140 7.03 -3.31 0.10
C SER A 140 7.77 -2.86 1.35
N ALA A 141 9.03 -2.47 1.16
CA ALA A 141 9.89 -1.99 2.23
C ALA A 141 10.80 -0.86 1.76
N THR A 142 11.21 -0.03 2.69
CA THR A 142 12.24 1.00 2.50
C THR A 142 13.56 0.46 3.04
N ARG A 143 14.60 0.43 2.20
CA ARG A 143 15.93 -0.02 2.58
C ARG A 143 16.61 1.06 3.42
N LEU A 144 16.92 0.73 4.67
CA LEU A 144 17.61 1.63 5.61
C LEU A 144 19.06 1.22 5.77
N GLN A 145 19.95 2.12 5.36
CA GLN A 145 21.38 2.08 5.69
C GLN A 145 21.74 3.36 6.46
N LYS A 146 21.06 3.53 7.59
CA LYS A 146 21.21 4.63 8.56
C LYS A 146 21.84 4.07 9.85
N PHE A 147 22.39 4.95 10.69
CA PHE A 147 22.95 4.57 11.99
C PHE A 147 21.80 4.27 12.98
N LEU A 148 21.35 3.02 13.02
CA LEU A 148 20.25 2.60 13.90
C LEU A 148 20.82 2.19 15.26
N TRP A 149 20.30 2.77 16.34
CA TRP A 149 20.73 2.48 17.71
C TRP A 149 19.56 1.93 18.53
N ARG A 150 19.84 0.90 19.33
CA ARG A 150 18.87 0.29 20.26
C ARG A 150 19.58 -0.02 21.57
N ASP A 151 18.96 0.33 22.69
CA ASP A 151 19.51 0.12 24.04
C ASP A 151 20.93 0.72 24.22
N GLY A 152 21.17 1.90 23.64
CA GLY A 152 22.44 2.62 23.75
C GLY A 152 23.60 2.04 22.92
N ARG A 153 23.34 1.10 22.00
CA ARG A 153 24.35 0.52 21.10
C ARG A 153 23.89 0.49 19.64
N PRO A 154 24.82 0.47 18.67
CA PRO A 154 24.52 0.15 17.29
C PRO A 154 23.70 -1.13 17.12
N PHE A 155 22.70 -1.09 16.26
CA PHE A 155 21.86 -2.23 15.94
C PHE A 155 22.32 -2.96 14.66
N ASN A 156 22.80 -2.21 13.66
CA ASN A 156 23.10 -2.73 12.31
C ASN A 156 24.57 -2.55 11.86
N TYR A 157 25.47 -2.22 12.78
CA TYR A 157 26.92 -2.15 12.55
C TYR A 157 27.70 -2.39 13.84
N ASP A 158 29.00 -2.66 13.73
CA ASP A 158 29.90 -2.84 14.88
C ASP A 158 30.78 -1.61 15.06
N ASN A 159 30.47 -0.80 16.09
CA ASN A 159 31.25 0.40 16.42
C ASN A 159 32.58 0.12 17.12
N THR A 160 32.90 -1.13 17.43
CA THR A 160 34.21 -1.54 17.95
C THR A 160 35.21 -1.83 16.83
N VAL A 161 34.72 -2.19 15.63
CA VAL A 161 35.53 -2.37 14.42
C VAL A 161 35.80 -1.04 13.73
N GLU A 162 34.75 -0.27 13.48
CA GLU A 162 34.82 1.09 12.95
C GLU A 162 33.73 1.92 13.64
N ARG A 163 34.12 3.02 14.29
CA ARG A 163 33.20 3.80 15.13
C ARG A 163 32.09 4.45 14.28
N TRP A 164 32.44 4.89 13.08
CA TRP A 164 31.52 5.55 12.14
C TRP A 164 31.81 5.10 10.71
N PRO A 165 31.38 3.88 10.33
CA PRO A 165 31.57 3.40 8.97
C PRO A 165 30.76 4.26 7.99
N ARG A 166 31.12 4.24 6.72
CA ARG A 166 30.34 4.95 5.70
C ARG A 166 28.95 4.32 5.59
N SER A 167 27.93 5.12 5.31
CA SER A 167 26.54 4.63 5.30
C SER A 167 26.32 3.44 4.36
N GLN A 168 27.00 3.39 3.21
CA GLN A 168 26.92 2.26 2.28
C GLN A 168 27.50 0.95 2.82
N ASP A 169 28.37 1.01 3.82
CA ASP A 169 28.99 -0.17 4.46
C ASP A 169 28.13 -0.69 5.63
N LEU A 170 27.07 0.02 6.02
CA LEU A 170 26.15 -0.41 7.07
C LEU A 170 25.32 -1.62 6.61
N THR A 171 25.05 -2.56 7.52
CA THR A 171 24.13 -3.67 7.22
C THR A 171 22.74 -3.09 6.98
N PRO A 172 22.10 -3.41 5.85
CA PRO A 172 20.76 -2.90 5.56
C PRO A 172 19.72 -3.49 6.51
N VAL A 173 18.78 -2.65 6.90
CA VAL A 173 17.54 -3.03 7.59
C VAL A 173 16.38 -2.63 6.70
N PHE A 174 15.30 -3.41 6.70
CA PHE A 174 14.12 -3.15 5.87
C PHE A 174 12.97 -2.68 6.75
N GLU A 175 12.52 -1.46 6.52
CA GLU A 175 11.30 -0.91 7.14
C GLU A 175 10.11 -1.27 6.25
N ILE A 176 9.17 -2.08 6.75
CA ILE A 176 7.93 -2.34 6.03
C ILE A 176 7.13 -1.04 5.95
N ASN A 177 6.97 -0.50 4.75
CA ASN A 177 6.35 0.82 4.54
C ASN A 177 4.85 0.73 4.25
N HIS A 178 4.29 -0.49 4.27
CA HIS A 178 2.86 -0.78 4.12
C HIS A 178 2.23 -0.37 2.78
N ALA A 179 2.99 0.10 1.79
CA ALA A 179 2.44 0.59 0.52
C ALA A 179 1.84 -0.53 -0.36
N ILE A 180 2.44 -1.73 -0.34
CA ILE A 180 2.06 -2.88 -1.15
C ILE A 180 2.20 -4.18 -0.34
N TYR A 181 1.18 -5.01 -0.42
CA TYR A 181 1.20 -6.42 -0.05
C TYR A 181 0.71 -7.25 -1.23
N ALA A 182 1.47 -8.26 -1.64
CA ALA A 182 1.05 -9.22 -2.64
C ALA A 182 1.18 -10.65 -2.12
N ILE A 183 0.07 -11.38 -2.03
CA ILE A 183 0.02 -12.67 -1.32
C ILE A 183 -1.11 -13.54 -1.86
N PRO A 184 -0.91 -14.86 -2.06
CA PRO A 184 -2.01 -15.77 -2.38
C PRO A 184 -3.02 -15.83 -1.23
N PHE A 185 -4.33 -15.82 -1.53
CA PHE A 185 -5.35 -15.92 -0.47
C PHE A 185 -5.20 -17.21 0.37
N LYS A 186 -4.75 -18.31 -0.26
CA LYS A 186 -4.43 -19.56 0.46
C LYS A 186 -3.35 -19.39 1.53
N VAL A 187 -2.33 -18.57 1.26
CA VAL A 187 -1.24 -18.29 2.21
C VAL A 187 -1.78 -17.39 3.32
N MET A 188 -2.61 -16.39 2.99
CA MET A 188 -3.26 -15.54 4.01
C MET A 188 -4.11 -16.35 4.99
N ARG A 189 -4.84 -17.37 4.51
CA ARG A 189 -5.64 -18.25 5.36
C ARG A 189 -4.80 -19.17 6.23
N ASP A 190 -3.69 -19.67 5.68
CA ASP A 190 -2.74 -20.53 6.39
C ASP A 190 -2.02 -19.78 7.52
N THR A 191 -1.51 -18.57 7.23
CA THR A 191 -0.77 -17.79 8.22
C THR A 191 -1.65 -16.92 9.11
N GLY A 192 -2.88 -16.61 8.67
CA GLY A 192 -3.72 -15.60 9.29
C GLY A 192 -3.17 -14.18 9.18
N ASP A 193 -2.27 -13.92 8.22
CA ASP A 193 -1.59 -12.64 8.02
C ASP A 193 -1.41 -12.31 6.53
N ARG A 194 -1.06 -11.06 6.23
CA ARG A 194 -0.66 -10.56 4.90
C ARG A 194 0.83 -10.76 4.62
N ILE A 195 1.55 -11.44 5.51
CA ILE A 195 2.95 -11.85 5.37
C ILE A 195 3.02 -13.37 5.54
N GLY A 196 3.61 -14.03 4.55
CA GLY A 196 3.87 -15.46 4.54
C GLY A 196 5.16 -15.83 5.26
N HIS A 197 5.59 -17.08 5.09
CA HIS A 197 6.80 -17.64 5.70
C HIS A 197 8.08 -17.25 4.97
N ARG A 198 8.01 -16.93 3.68
CA ARG A 198 9.15 -16.59 2.81
C ARG A 198 8.91 -15.28 2.06
N PRO A 199 8.77 -14.15 2.78
CA PRO A 199 8.51 -12.86 2.16
C PRO A 199 9.66 -12.41 1.26
N PHE A 200 9.30 -11.83 0.11
CA PHE A 200 10.19 -10.98 -0.67
C PHE A 200 9.95 -9.52 -0.30
N PHE A 201 11.02 -8.79 0.05
CA PHE A 201 10.94 -7.34 0.28
C PHE A 201 11.12 -6.59 -1.03
N PHE A 202 10.04 -5.97 -1.51
CA PHE A 202 10.09 -5.08 -2.67
C PHE A 202 10.58 -3.70 -2.23
N GLU A 203 11.82 -3.38 -2.56
CA GLU A 203 12.43 -2.11 -2.19
C GLU A 203 11.75 -0.93 -2.92
N MET A 204 11.32 0.06 -2.15
CA MET A 204 10.80 1.34 -2.66
C MET A 204 11.72 2.48 -2.24
N GLU A 205 11.82 3.48 -3.12
CA GLU A 205 12.51 4.73 -2.78
C GLU A 205 11.71 5.53 -1.74
N GLU A 206 12.41 6.29 -0.89
CA GLU A 206 11.79 7.09 0.18
C GLU A 206 10.77 8.10 -0.39
N ALA A 207 11.03 8.64 -1.59
CA ALA A 207 10.13 9.56 -2.28
C ALA A 207 8.84 8.90 -2.82
N GLU A 208 8.83 7.58 -2.97
CA GLU A 208 7.69 6.77 -3.40
C GLU A 208 6.92 6.18 -2.21
N SER A 209 7.59 5.99 -1.06
CA SER A 209 7.03 5.37 0.15
C SER A 209 6.35 6.32 1.13
N MET A 210 6.19 7.61 0.79
CA MET A 210 5.56 8.60 1.67
C MET A 210 4.09 8.24 1.95
N ASP A 211 3.71 8.27 3.23
CA ASP A 211 2.38 7.87 3.72
C ASP A 211 1.67 9.03 4.44
N ILE A 212 0.34 9.03 4.39
CA ILE A 212 -0.52 10.01 5.07
C ILE A 212 -1.24 9.35 6.23
N ASP A 213 -0.68 9.54 7.42
CA ASP A 213 -1.22 9.12 8.70
C ASP A 213 -1.87 10.28 9.46
N TRP A 214 -1.32 11.49 9.30
CA TRP A 214 -1.63 12.70 10.05
C TRP A 214 -1.90 13.90 9.14
N GLU A 215 -2.52 14.94 9.71
CA GLU A 215 -2.93 16.15 8.96
C GLU A 215 -1.74 16.92 8.39
N ASP A 216 -0.63 17.01 9.12
CA ASP A 216 0.60 17.65 8.66
C ASP A 216 1.21 16.94 7.45
N GLN A 217 1.18 15.60 7.43
CA GLN A 217 1.56 14.80 6.28
C GLN A 217 0.61 15.02 5.11
N PHE A 218 -0.71 15.10 5.35
CA PHE A 218 -1.67 15.39 4.28
C PHE A 218 -1.32 16.71 3.57
N LEU A 219 -1.13 17.79 4.35
CA LEU A 219 -0.79 19.11 3.83
C LEU A 219 0.58 19.10 3.12
N LEU A 220 1.61 18.50 3.72
CA LEU A 220 2.94 18.43 3.14
C LEU A 220 2.93 17.67 1.81
N LEU A 221 2.31 16.48 1.78
CA LEU A 221 2.27 15.67 0.57
C LEU A 221 1.39 16.30 -0.50
N GLU A 222 0.34 17.05 -0.13
CA GLU A 222 -0.45 17.84 -1.07
C GLU A 222 0.40 18.93 -1.74
N GLU A 223 1.22 19.67 -0.99
CA GLU A 223 2.14 20.67 -1.56
C GLU A 223 3.18 20.05 -2.49
N ILE A 224 3.74 18.90 -2.11
CA ILE A 224 4.66 18.14 -2.98
C ILE A 224 3.93 17.71 -4.25
N ALA A 225 2.69 17.21 -4.14
CA ALA A 225 1.89 16.79 -5.29
C ALA A 225 1.63 17.97 -6.26
N ARG A 226 1.24 19.14 -5.74
CA ARG A 226 1.07 20.37 -6.54
C ARG A 226 2.37 20.76 -7.24
N ALA A 227 3.49 20.72 -6.53
CA ALA A 227 4.80 21.05 -7.11
C ALA A 227 5.23 20.07 -8.22
N ARG A 228 4.93 18.77 -8.08
CA ARG A 228 5.16 17.76 -9.12
C ARG A 228 4.30 18.03 -10.37
N LEU A 229 3.00 18.27 -10.17
CA LEU A 229 2.06 18.58 -11.24
C LEU A 229 2.44 19.87 -11.99
N ALA A 230 2.84 20.92 -11.29
CA ALA A 230 3.31 22.17 -11.89
C ALA A 230 4.58 22.01 -12.76
N ARG A 231 5.37 20.94 -12.52
CA ARG A 231 6.54 20.57 -13.33
C ARG A 231 6.18 19.60 -14.47
N GLY A 232 4.89 19.31 -14.69
CA GLY A 232 4.42 18.37 -15.71
C GLY A 232 4.64 16.89 -15.34
N GLN A 233 4.92 16.59 -14.07
CA GLN A 233 5.06 15.21 -13.62
C GLN A 233 3.69 14.62 -13.30
N SER A 234 3.45 13.38 -13.75
CA SER A 234 2.24 12.65 -13.42
C SER A 234 2.34 11.98 -12.05
N LEU A 235 1.23 11.91 -11.31
CA LEU A 235 1.13 11.15 -10.06
C LEU A 235 0.62 9.71 -10.27
N PHE A 236 0.19 9.41 -11.48
CA PHE A 236 -0.30 8.10 -11.94
C PHE A 236 0.23 7.84 -13.35
#